data_AF-A0A521UF02-F1
#
_entry.id   AF-A0A521UF02-F1
#
_cell.length_a   1.000
_cell.length_b   1.000
_cell.length_c   1.000
_cell.angle_alpha   90.00
_cell.angle_beta   90.00
_cell.angle_gamma   90.00
#
_symmetry.space_group_name_H-M   'P 1'
#
loop_
_entity.id
_entity.type
_entity.pdbx_description
1 polymer ?
#
loop_
_entity_poly.entity_id
_entity_poly.type
_entity_poly.pdbx_seq_one_letter_code
_entity_poly.pdbx_strand_id
1 'polypeptide(L)' 'MDFEVITPKTKGELLAAITENQGRRFRFGAGYTDLINDFQLHPEAGLTVINIAQIQEQSFRAISDKGSCYELGALVT' A
#
# COMPACT_ATOMS: atom_id res chain seq x y z
N MET A 1 -11.72 16.01 -1.75
CA MET A 1 -10.88 15.15 -2.62
C MET A 1 -11.29 13.76 -2.24
N ASP A 2 -12.03 13.12 -3.13
CA ASP A 2 -12.92 12.03 -2.73
C ASP A 2 -12.37 10.76 -3.36
N PHE A 3 -11.49 10.10 -2.62
CA PHE A 3 -11.02 8.75 -2.92
C PHE A 3 -11.48 7.81 -1.81
N GLU A 4 -11.80 6.58 -2.21
CA GLU A 4 -12.10 5.52 -1.27
C GLU A 4 -10.79 5.00 -0.65
N VAL A 5 -10.79 4.66 0.63
CA VAL A 5 -9.62 4.07 1.29
C VAL A 5 -9.96 2.69 1.84
N ILE A 6 -9.22 1.68 1.38
CA ILE A 6 -9.26 0.31 1.92
C ILE A 6 -8.01 0.11 2.76
N THR A 7 -8.15 -0.33 4.01
CA THR A 7 -7.01 -0.47 4.94
C THR A 7 -6.84 -1.92 5.39
N PRO A 8 -6.16 -2.77 4.58
CA PRO A 8 -5.83 -4.12 4.99
C PRO A 8 -4.85 -4.12 6.17
N LYS A 9 -5.07 -5.03 7.11
CA LYS A 9 -4.19 -5.28 8.27
C LYS A 9 -3.34 -6.52 8.10
N THR A 10 -3.75 -7.42 7.20
CA THR A 10 -3.04 -8.67 6.91
C THR A 10 -2.70 -8.78 5.42
N LYS A 11 -1.73 -9.64 5.09
CA LYS A 11 -1.38 -10.02 3.72
C LYS A 11 -2.58 -10.63 3.00
N GLY A 12 -3.40 -11.40 3.70
CA GLY A 12 -4.63 -11.99 3.14
C GLY A 12 -5.62 -10.92 2.71
N GLU A 13 -5.89 -9.95 3.60
CA GLU A 13 -6.75 -8.79 3.30
C GLU A 13 -6.17 -7.92 2.17
N LEU A 14 -4.85 -7.74 2.12
CA LEU A 14 -4.19 -7.02 1.03
C LEU A 14 -4.44 -7.71 -0.31
N LEU A 15 -4.23 -9.03 -0.39
CA LEU A 15 -4.43 -9.78 -1.62
C LEU A 15 -5.90 -9.79 -2.05
N ALA A 16 -6.83 -9.87 -1.10
CA ALA A 16 -8.26 -9.73 -1.36
C ALA A 16 -8.59 -8.34 -1.93
N ALA A 17 -8.14 -7.27 -1.27
CA ALA A 17 -8.36 -5.90 -1.71
C ALA A 17 -7.80 -5.63 -3.10
N ILE A 18 -6.60 -6.15 -3.41
CA ILE A 18 -6.02 -6.06 -4.76
C ILE A 18 -6.92 -6.79 -5.76
N THR A 19 -7.32 -8.03 -5.46
CA THR A 19 -8.12 -8.88 -6.36
C THR A 19 -9.47 -8.24 -6.68
N GLU A 20 -10.17 -7.73 -5.67
CA GLU A 20 -11.47 -7.06 -5.82
C GLU A 20 -11.39 -5.76 -6.64
N ASN A 21 -10.21 -5.13 -6.68
CA ASN A 21 -10.00 -3.85 -7.36
C ASN A 21 -9.16 -3.97 -8.65
N GLN A 22 -8.80 -5.17 -9.12
CA GLN A 22 -8.00 -5.33 -10.35
C GLN A 22 -8.66 -4.71 -11.60
N GLY A 23 -9.99 -4.70 -11.67
CA GLY A 23 -10.76 -4.06 -12.74
C GLY A 23 -11.00 -2.56 -12.55
N ARG A 24 -10.50 -1.98 -11.45
CA ARG A 24 -10.68 -0.58 -11.06
C ARG A 24 -9.32 0.12 -11.00
N ARG A 25 -9.36 1.46 -10.95
CA ARG A 25 -8.16 2.25 -10.68
C ARG A 25 -7.90 2.24 -9.18
N PHE A 26 -6.79 1.64 -8.77
CA PHE A 26 -6.31 1.75 -7.40
C PHE A 26 -4.83 2.10 -7.33
N ARG A 27 -4.42 2.69 -6.22
CA ARG A 27 -3.02 2.99 -5.89
C ARG A 27 -2.71 2.52 -4.46
N PHE A 28 -1.44 2.27 -4.17
CA PHE A 28 -1.00 1.92 -2.82
C PHE A 28 -0.62 3.16 -2.02
N GLY A 29 -1.13 3.24 -0.78
CA GLY A 29 -0.74 4.23 0.21
C GLY A 29 0.14 3.60 1.28
N ALA A 30 1.44 3.94 1.29
CA ALA A 30 2.37 3.56 2.35
C ALA A 30 2.65 4.76 3.28
N GLY A 31 3.59 5.63 2.92
CA GLY A 31 3.90 6.86 3.68
C GLY A 31 3.01 8.06 3.33
N TYR A 32 2.19 7.96 2.27
CA TYR A 32 1.28 8.99 1.77
C TYR A 32 1.91 10.34 1.33
N THR A 33 3.16 10.64 1.68
CA THR A 33 3.82 11.91 1.39
C THR A 33 3.79 12.26 -0.10
N ASP A 34 4.30 11.37 -0.95
CA ASP A 34 4.32 11.61 -2.40
C ASP A 34 2.92 11.50 -3.01
N LEU A 35 2.10 10.58 -2.50
CA LEU A 35 0.77 10.31 -3.01
C LEU A 35 -0.18 11.50 -2.83
N ILE A 36 -0.15 12.15 -1.66
CA ILE A 36 -0.96 13.34 -1.38
C ILE A 36 -0.54 14.49 -2.29
N ASN A 37 0.77 14.71 -2.47
CA ASN A 37 1.27 15.75 -3.37
C ASN A 37 0.83 15.51 -4.82
N ASP A 38 0.92 14.26 -5.30
CA ASP A 38 0.47 13.91 -6.65
C ASP A 38 -1.04 14.14 -6.82
N PHE A 39 -1.87 13.73 -5.85
CA PHE A 39 -3.31 13.95 -5.95
C PHE A 39 -3.69 15.43 -5.97
N GLN A 40 -2.98 16.28 -5.23
CA GLN A 40 -3.27 17.72 -5.22
C GLN A 40 -2.99 18.37 -6.57
N LEU A 41 -1.95 17.90 -7.27
CA LEU A 41 -1.59 18.38 -8.61
C LEU A 41 -2.47 17.73 -9.70
N HIS A 42 -2.85 16.48 -9.50
CA HIS A 42 -3.56 15.64 -10.46
C HIS A 42 -4.76 14.93 -9.79
N PRO A 43 -5.87 15.63 -9.55
CA PRO A 43 -7.03 15.02 -8.93
C PRO A 43 -7.62 13.93 -9.84
N GLU A 44 -7.71 12.70 -9.32
CA GLU A 44 -8.31 11.56 -10.02
C GLU A 44 -9.66 11.20 -9.40
N ALA A 45 -10.72 11.28 -10.20
CA ALA A 45 -12.06 10.85 -9.78
C ALA A 45 -12.17 9.32 -9.76
N GLY A 46 -12.83 8.77 -8.74
CA GLY A 46 -13.11 7.33 -8.64
C GLY A 46 -11.88 6.47 -8.31
N LEU A 47 -10.85 7.07 -7.70
CA LEU A 47 -9.66 6.35 -7.26
C LEU A 47 -9.91 5.65 -5.93
N THR A 48 -9.44 4.41 -5.82
CA THR A 48 -9.34 3.68 -4.55
C THR A 48 -7.88 3.65 -4.08
N VAL A 49 -7.64 4.00 -2.82
CA VAL A 49 -6.32 3.88 -2.20
C VAL A 49 -6.31 2.67 -1.28
N ILE A 50 -5.42 1.71 -1.56
CA ILE A 50 -5.16 0.57 -0.67
C ILE A 50 -4.05 0.99 0.29
N ASN A 51 -4.41 1.27 1.54
CA ASN A 51 -3.52 1.67 2.62
C ASN A 51 -2.74 0.47 3.17
N ILE A 52 -1.49 0.33 2.77
CA ILE A 52 -0.61 -0.73 3.26
C ILE A 52 0.13 -0.35 4.55
N ALA A 53 0.04 0.90 5.00
CA ALA A 53 0.75 1.39 6.19
C ALA A 53 0.36 0.69 7.49
N GLN A 54 -0.78 -0.02 7.49
CA GLN A 54 -1.34 -0.72 8.66
C GLN A 54 -1.13 -2.23 8.63
N ILE A 55 -0.42 -2.77 7.63
CA ILE A 55 -0.08 -4.20 7.56
C ILE A 55 0.79 -4.57 8.76
N GLN A 56 0.43 -5.66 9.44
CA GLN A 56 1.04 -6.06 10.72
C GLN A 56 2.18 -7.06 10.54
N GLU A 57 2.23 -7.77 9.41
CA GLU A 57 3.23 -8.79 9.16
C GLU A 57 4.64 -8.20 9.13
N GLN A 58 5.53 -8.81 9.92
CA GLN A 58 6.93 -8.41 10.02
C GLN A 58 7.68 -8.46 8.68
N SER A 59 7.27 -9.33 7.75
CA SER A 59 7.87 -9.38 6.41
C SER A 59 7.75 -8.07 5.63
N PHE A 60 6.81 -7.19 6.00
CA PHE A 60 6.69 -5.86 5.41
C PHE A 60 7.49 -4.78 6.14
N ARG A 61 7.91 -5.00 7.40
CA ARG A 61 8.51 -3.95 8.25
C ARG A 61 9.93 -4.23 8.70
N ALA A 62 10.45 -5.42 8.42
CA ALA A 62 11.75 -5.86 8.90
C ALA A 62 12.80 -5.84 7.78
N ILE A 63 14.05 -5.68 8.20
CA ILE A 63 15.24 -6.03 7.43
C ILE A 63 15.64 -7.44 7.89
N SER A 64 15.60 -8.42 6.99
CA SER A 64 15.91 -9.81 7.32
C SER A 64 17.16 -10.28 6.57
N ASP A 65 18.12 -10.84 7.28
CA ASP A 65 19.27 -11.52 6.68
C ASP A 65 18.86 -12.92 6.21
N LYS A 66 19.09 -13.23 4.93
CA LYS A 66 18.84 -14.55 4.34
C LYS A 66 20.14 -15.33 4.07
N GLY A 67 21.28 -14.84 4.56
CA GLY A 67 22.61 -15.39 4.34
C GLY A 67 23.24 -14.97 3.01
N SER A 68 22.51 -15.12 1.90
CA SER A 68 22.98 -14.71 0.56
C SER A 68 22.59 -13.28 0.19
N CYS A 69 21.61 -12.70 0.89
CA CYS A 69 21.11 -11.35 0.65
C CYS A 69 20.37 -10.82 1.89
N TYR A 70 20.10 -9.53 1.86
CA TYR A 70 19.14 -8.89 2.76
C TYR A 70 17.80 -8.75 2.06
N GLU A 71 16.74 -9.13 2.75
CA GLU A 71 15.35 -8.86 2.37
C GLU A 71 14.87 -7.62 3.12
N LEU A 72 14.41 -6.63 2.37
CA LEU A 72 13.87 -5.38 2.90
C LEU A 72 12.36 -5.38 2.72
N GLY A 73 11.63 -5.31 3.83
CA GLY A 73 10.18 -5.14 3.80
C GLY A 73 9.77 -3.81 3.15
N ALA A 74 8.65 -3.82 2.42
CA ALA A 74 8.18 -2.65 1.66
C ALA A 74 7.78 -1.43 2.52
N LEU A 75 7.67 -1.59 3.84
CA LEU A 75 7.34 -0.56 4.83
C LEU A 75 8.51 -0.27 5.78
N VAL A 76 9.72 -0.75 5.46
CA VAL A 76 10.93 -0.29 6.15
C VAL A 76 11.14 1.18 5.81
N THR A 77 11.26 2.03 6.83
CA THR A 77 11.45 3.49 6.72
C THR A 77 12.63 3.94 7.55
#